data_AF-A0A832L6P2-F1
#
_entry.id   AF-A0A832L6P2-F1
#
_cell.length_a   1.000
_cell.length_b   1.000
_cell.length_c   1.000
_cell.angle_alpha   90.00
_cell.angle_beta   90.00
_cell.angle_gamma   90.00
#
_symmetry.space_group_name_H-M   'P 1'
#
loop_
_entity.id
_entity.type
_entity.pdbx_description
1 polymer ?
#
loop_
_entity_poly.entity_id
_entity_poly.type
_entity_poly.pdbx_seq_one_letter_code
_entity_poly.pdbx_strand_id
1 'polypeptide(L)' 'MMEFFRQQILNCTRCELSKTRKHVIFGEGNPNADILIIGEAPGRDEDLIGRPFVGLSGQLLDKILAACGFTRQKHCP' A
#
# COMPACT_ATOMS: atom_id res chain seq x y z
N MET A 1 6.86 -7.39 15.40
CA MET A 1 6.87 -8.21 14.16
C MET A 1 6.82 -7.34 12.90
N MET A 2 5.75 -6.54 12.70
CA MET A 2 5.63 -5.69 11.50
C MET A 2 6.78 -4.70 11.31
N GLU A 3 7.25 -4.05 12.39
CA GLU A 3 8.38 -3.11 12.29
C GLU A 3 9.68 -3.80 11.86
N PHE A 4 9.90 -5.06 12.27
CA PHE A 4 11.06 -5.84 11.84
C PHE A 4 11.04 -6.07 10.32
N PHE A 5 9.91 -6.50 9.77
CA PHE A 5 9.75 -6.67 8.33
C PHE A 5 9.83 -5.34 7.58
N ARG A 6 9.28 -4.27 8.16
CA ARG A 6 9.35 -2.92 7.59
C ARG A 6 10.80 -2.51 7.36
N GLN A 7 11.65 -2.62 8.36
CA GLN A 7 13.07 -2.26 8.25
C GLN A 7 13.83 -3.08 7.19
N GLN A 8 13.52 -4.38 7.08
CA GLN A 8 14.13 -5.24 6.07
C GLN A 8 13.69 -4.87 4.65
N ILE A 9 12.40 -4.56 4.45
CA ILE A 9 11.85 -4.28 3.12
C ILE A 9 12.22 -2.87 2.63
N LEU A 10 12.26 -1.87 3.53
CA LEU A 10 12.70 -0.51 3.19
C LEU A 10 14.09 -0.50 2.55
N ASN A 11 14.98 -1.39 3.01
CA ASN A 11 16.35 -1.50 2.50
C ASN A 11 16.54 -2.60 1.44
N CYS A 12 15.47 -3.20 0.94
CA CYS A 12 15.56 -4.32 0.00
C CYS A 12 16.12 -3.87 -1.37
N THR A 13 17.18 -4.54 -1.81
CA THR A 13 17.85 -4.34 -3.11
C THR A 13 17.98 -5.64 -3.91
N ARG A 14 17.11 -6.62 -3.65
CA ARG A 14 17.22 -7.99 -4.20
C ARG A 14 16.82 -8.11 -5.68
N CYS A 15 16.23 -7.08 -6.29
CA CYS A 15 15.85 -7.09 -7.70
C CYS A 15 16.00 -5.71 -8.35
N GLU A 16 15.93 -5.66 -9.67
CA GLU A 16 16.14 -4.45 -10.47
C GLU A 16 15.15 -3.31 -10.15
N LEU A 17 13.96 -3.62 -9.60
CA LEU A 17 12.97 -2.61 -9.20
C LEU A 17 13.51 -1.66 -8.13
N SER A 18 14.49 -2.09 -7.32
CA SER A 18 15.09 -1.22 -6.32
C SER A 18 15.93 -0.09 -6.92
N LYS A 19 16.32 -0.20 -8.21
CA LYS A 19 17.15 0.78 -8.90
C LYS A 19 16.35 1.98 -9.41
N THR A 20 15.06 1.82 -9.63
CA THR A 20 14.21 2.83 -10.28
C THR A 20 13.15 3.43 -9.36
N ARG A 21 12.73 2.70 -8.32
CA ARG A 21 11.75 3.20 -7.33
C ARG A 21 12.28 4.44 -6.60
N LYS A 22 11.40 5.38 -6.29
CA LYS A 22 11.68 6.49 -5.38
C LYS A 22 11.36 6.13 -3.94
N HIS A 23 10.25 5.43 -3.72
CA HIS A 23 9.83 5.02 -2.39
C HIS A 23 9.53 3.54 -2.34
N VAL A 24 9.80 2.94 -1.18
CA VAL A 24 9.34 1.60 -0.87
C VAL A 24 7.96 1.68 -0.27
N ILE A 25 7.02 0.93 -0.81
CA ILE A 25 5.65 0.92 -0.31
C ILE A 25 5.42 -0.41 0.38
N PHE A 26 5.65 -0.41 1.70
CA PHE A 26 5.47 -1.60 2.54
C PHE A 26 3.99 -1.98 2.70
N GLY A 27 3.10 -1.00 2.61
CA GLY A 27 1.69 -1.11 2.99
C GLY A 27 1.37 -0.20 4.18
N GLU A 28 0.10 0.12 4.35
CA GLU A 28 -0.42 0.89 5.48
C GLU A 28 -1.70 0.26 5.99
N GLY A 29 -1.95 0.42 7.28
CA GLY A 29 -3.10 -0.16 7.97
C GLY A 29 -2.76 -0.70 9.37
N ASN A 30 -3.60 -1.60 9.83
CA ASN A 30 -3.88 -2.09 11.16
C ASN A 30 -3.56 -3.55 10.99
N PRO A 31 -2.56 -4.02 11.72
CA PRO A 31 -2.17 -5.42 11.67
C PRO A 31 -3.31 -6.37 12.09
N ASN A 32 -4.38 -5.85 12.71
CA ASN A 32 -5.54 -6.60 13.14
C ASN A 32 -6.81 -6.32 12.29
N ALA A 33 -6.67 -5.79 11.08
CA ALA A 33 -7.82 -5.60 10.18
C ALA A 33 -8.41 -6.96 9.75
N ASP A 34 -9.73 -7.05 9.66
CA ASP A 34 -10.43 -8.25 9.17
C ASP A 34 -10.26 -8.46 7.65
N ILE A 35 -9.87 -7.39 6.93
CA ILE A 35 -9.73 -7.38 5.48
C ILE A 35 -8.33 -6.87 5.10
N LEU A 36 -7.62 -7.66 4.29
CA LEU A 36 -6.37 -7.26 3.65
C LEU A 36 -6.61 -7.06 2.14
N ILE A 37 -6.24 -5.88 1.64
CA ILE A 37 -6.31 -5.56 0.21
C ILE A 37 -4.90 -5.61 -0.39
N ILE A 38 -4.71 -6.48 -1.38
CA ILE A 38 -3.43 -6.65 -2.08
C ILE A 38 -3.61 -6.22 -3.54
N GLY A 39 -2.82 -5.24 -3.96
CA GLY A 39 -2.70 -4.84 -5.37
C GLY A 39 -1.54 -5.55 -6.06
N GLU A 40 -1.32 -5.24 -7.34
CA GLU A 40 -0.21 -5.81 -8.11
C GLU A 40 1.14 -5.15 -7.79
N ALA A 41 1.30 -3.89 -8.19
CA ALA A 41 2.53 -3.12 -8.01
C ALA A 41 2.24 -1.63 -7.77
N PRO A 42 3.15 -0.88 -7.13
CA PRO A 42 3.07 0.58 -7.04
C PRO A 42 2.96 1.24 -8.42
N GLY A 43 2.00 2.15 -8.56
CA GLY A 43 1.94 3.07 -9.68
C GLY A 43 2.86 4.27 -9.50
N ARG A 44 2.80 5.21 -10.45
CA ARG A 44 3.60 6.44 -10.43
C ARG A 44 3.32 7.31 -9.21
N ASP A 45 2.05 7.52 -8.88
CA ASP A 45 1.66 8.40 -7.77
C ASP A 45 2.01 7.76 -6.43
N GLU A 46 1.82 6.45 -6.32
CA GLU A 46 2.23 5.65 -5.18
C GLU A 46 3.75 5.75 -4.96
N ASP A 47 4.56 5.54 -6.02
CA ASP A 47 6.03 5.65 -5.93
C ASP A 47 6.48 7.08 -5.61
N LEU A 48 5.76 8.11 -6.07
CA LEU A 48 6.08 9.51 -5.75
C LEU A 48 5.74 9.88 -4.30
N ILE A 49 4.60 9.41 -3.79
CA ILE A 49 4.06 9.80 -2.48
C ILE A 49 4.54 8.85 -1.37
N GLY A 50 4.91 7.62 -1.70
CA GLY A 50 5.31 6.58 -0.75
C GLY A 50 4.14 5.92 -0.02
N ARG A 51 2.93 5.97 -0.59
CA ARG A 51 1.71 5.39 0.01
C ARG A 51 0.93 4.57 -1.02
N PRO A 52 0.27 3.47 -0.62
CA PRO A 52 -0.48 2.62 -1.54
C PRO A 52 -1.83 3.22 -1.93
N PHE A 53 -2.28 2.92 -3.16
CA PHE A 53 -3.62 3.27 -3.67
C PHE A 53 -3.97 4.77 -3.51
N VAL A 54 -3.08 5.65 -3.98
CA VAL A 54 -3.28 7.12 -3.95
C VAL A 54 -3.60 7.70 -5.33
N GLY A 55 -3.29 6.97 -6.40
CA GLY A 55 -3.63 7.33 -7.77
C GLY A 55 -5.11 7.08 -8.12
N LEU A 56 -5.44 7.21 -9.41
CA LEU A 56 -6.81 7.09 -9.92
C LEU A 56 -7.47 5.73 -9.57
N SER A 57 -6.71 4.64 -9.70
CA SER A 57 -7.21 3.30 -9.33
C SER A 57 -7.49 3.19 -7.83
N GLY A 58 -6.70 3.85 -6.98
CA GLY A 58 -6.94 3.91 -5.55
C GLY A 58 -8.20 4.69 -5.18
N GLN A 59 -8.46 5.79 -5.88
CA GLN A 59 -9.70 6.55 -5.72
C GLN A 59 -10.93 5.76 -6.19
N LEU A 60 -10.80 4.94 -7.23
CA LEU A 60 -11.87 4.03 -7.66
C LEU A 60 -12.11 2.94 -6.61
N LEU A 61 -11.04 2.35 -6.06
CA LEU A 61 -11.13 1.39 -4.97
C LEU A 61 -11.89 1.97 -3.77
N ASP A 62 -11.61 3.22 -3.38
CA ASP A 62 -12.33 3.90 -2.30
C ASP A 62 -13.83 3.98 -2.56
N LYS A 63 -14.24 4.30 -3.80
CA LYS A 63 -15.66 4.36 -4.17
C LYS A 63 -16.33 2.98 -4.11
N ILE A 64 -15.63 1.94 -4.54
CA ILE A 64 -16.13 0.55 -4.48
C ILE A 64 -16.31 0.13 -3.03
N LEU A 65 -15.31 0.36 -2.17
CA LEU A 65 -15.40 0.05 -0.75
C LEU A 65 -16.56 0.81 -0.10
N ALA A 66 -16.70 2.11 -0.40
CA ALA A 66 -17.78 2.94 0.14
C ALA A 66 -19.16 2.41 -0.29
N ALA A 67 -19.32 1.96 -1.54
CA ALA A 67 -20.57 1.36 -2.02
C ALA A 67 -20.92 0.06 -1.27
N CYS A 68 -19.91 -0.66 -0.78
CA CYS A 68 -20.06 -1.87 0.04
C CYS A 68 -20.19 -1.57 1.55
N GLY A 69 -20.20 -0.30 1.98
CA GLY A 69 -20.24 0.08 3.40
C GLY A 69 -18.89 0.04 4.11
N PHE A 70 -17.80 -0.13 3.37
CA PHE A 70 -16.44 -0.16 3.89
C PHE A 70 -15.70 1.15 3.60
N THR A 71 -14.67 1.44 4.38
CA THR A 71 -13.68 2.47 4.08
C THR A 71 -12.33 1.95 4.45
N ARG A 72 -11.28 2.35 3.72
CA ARG A 72 -9.91 1.98 4.09
C ARG A 72 -9.63 2.44 5.52
N GLN A 73 -9.90 3.69 5.86
CA GLN A 73 -9.58 4.23 7.18
C GLN A 73 -10.26 3.55 8.38
N LYS A 74 -11.47 2.98 8.21
CA LYS A 74 -12.23 2.34 9.30
C LYS A 74 -12.11 0.81 9.31
N HIS A 75 -11.98 0.18 8.14
CA HIS A 75 -12.08 -1.28 8.00
C HIS A 75 -10.83 -1.95 7.44
N CYS A 76 -9.98 -1.17 6.80
CA CYS A 76 -8.56 -1.46 6.66
C CYS A 76 -7.82 -0.37 7.45
N PRO A 77 -8.17 -0.14 8.75
CA PRO A 77 -7.37 0.76 9.59
C PRO A 77 -5.94 0.26 9.55
#